data_AF-A0A416C6I8-F1
#
_entry.id   AF-A0A416C6I8-F1
#
_cell.length_a   1.000
_cell.length_b   1.000
_cell.length_c   1.000
_cell.angle_alpha   90.00
_cell.angle_beta   90.00
_cell.angle_gamma   90.00
#
_symmetry.space_group_name_H-M   'P 1'
#
loop_
_entity.id
_entity.type
_entity.pdbx_description
1 polymer ?
#
loop_
_entity_poly.entity_id
_entity_poly.type
_entity_poly.pdbx_seq_one_letter_code
_entity_poly.pdbx_strand_id
1 'polypeptide(L)'
;MENTEPKFEDMKQGIAKAGGLFYQYRPCRRDVATIYDIENIRHGVVYAQTPLNMNDPFDSMIGYSSEKMYENCISMLVEQLDIKDDNLKIIISQLLKYKSIGKLAEFICMLNAMKKYLFSRRVIMHQTKIPIIIFIQQNLNTLYAKSPEDIKNTLSKEIFAAFLLIVSKMKKVEITEENLSDMLKLDKILDELYKKAIEIKDNIYIPVLRSFLAKLTVSCFSVSGWNNQLMWSHYANSYAGICIEYDFNQIKDAIGFIYPAEYTTERPTLSLQDLGVKGFSLGSKASVKSCEPNMGAILSYLLAKNVCWNYEKEWRIINVGEENTPLFIDLPFVKSITFGMNIDPICKQLLWDVCKEKEIECYEIEIGTENYELGRRRLTENDFTYNLDMEVDYINILMQQISTTFERIGKMGENIENEIDNKNFSNVSPMLADIIDTMSNSYYLKKSFNRICDHEMEDISLNGMPKEMLEIVSVVNTFVSQVKEMYVALKENVPNFFLKGLIKGNEYSAIKKQLGDIHELVGKFENIEWNPFCINKISGDVVYNDTECSAVDELTKMLE
;
A
#
# COMPACT_ATOMS: atom_id res chain seq x y z
N MET A 1 -11.49 -18.48 4.56
CA MET A 1 -10.59 -19.50 3.95
C MET A 1 -10.34 -20.61 4.99
N GLU A 2 -10.43 -21.89 4.59
CA GLU A 2 -9.97 -23.00 5.46
C GLU A 2 -8.46 -22.86 5.71
N ASN A 3 -7.97 -23.35 6.86
CA ASN A 3 -6.58 -23.28 7.34
C ASN A 3 -5.58 -24.09 6.47
N THR A 4 -5.59 -23.90 5.16
CA THR A 4 -4.56 -24.41 4.25
C THR A 4 -3.53 -23.32 4.01
N GLU A 5 -2.28 -23.63 4.32
CA GLU A 5 -1.16 -22.73 4.01
C GLU A 5 -1.16 -22.37 2.51
N PRO A 6 -1.08 -21.08 2.16
CA PRO A 6 -1.09 -20.64 0.77
C PRO A 6 0.11 -21.21 -0.01
N LYS A 7 -0.13 -22.03 -1.05
CA LYS A 7 0.93 -22.54 -1.92
C LYS A 7 1.06 -21.70 -3.19
N PHE A 8 2.30 -21.59 -3.68
CA PHE A 8 2.59 -20.87 -4.94
C PHE A 8 1.83 -21.43 -6.15
N GLU A 9 1.57 -22.74 -6.19
CA GLU A 9 0.76 -23.36 -7.25
C GLU A 9 -0.72 -22.94 -7.21
N ASP A 10 -1.28 -22.74 -6.02
CA ASP A 10 -2.66 -22.27 -5.86
C ASP A 10 -2.79 -20.84 -6.37
N MET A 11 -1.77 -20.02 -6.14
CA MET A 11 -1.67 -18.66 -6.67
C MET A 11 -1.62 -18.64 -8.19
N LYS A 12 -0.78 -19.47 -8.82
CA LYS A 12 -0.70 -19.59 -10.29
C LYS A 12 -2.02 -20.04 -10.91
N GLN A 13 -2.70 -21.00 -10.28
CA GLN A 13 -4.04 -21.43 -10.71
C GLN A 13 -5.07 -20.30 -10.57
N GLY A 14 -4.99 -19.50 -9.49
CA GLY A 14 -5.83 -18.33 -9.29
C GLY A 14 -5.65 -17.29 -10.40
N ILE A 15 -4.41 -16.94 -10.73
CA ILE A 15 -4.05 -16.03 -11.82
C ILE A 15 -4.60 -16.55 -13.16
N ALA A 16 -4.39 -17.83 -13.47
CA ALA A 16 -4.89 -18.44 -14.70
C ALA A 16 -6.43 -18.42 -14.79
N LYS A 17 -7.13 -18.71 -13.68
CA LYS A 17 -8.61 -18.64 -13.60
C LYS A 17 -9.13 -17.21 -13.78
N ALA A 18 -8.37 -16.20 -13.38
CA ALA A 18 -8.70 -14.80 -13.58
C ALA A 18 -8.43 -14.31 -15.02
N GLY A 19 -7.84 -15.15 -15.88
CA GLY A 19 -7.48 -14.81 -17.26
C GLY A 19 -6.04 -14.31 -17.44
N GLY A 20 -5.28 -14.17 -16.34
CA GLY A 20 -3.86 -13.80 -16.35
C GLY A 20 -3.53 -12.35 -16.71
N LEU A 21 -4.53 -11.53 -17.06
CA LEU A 21 -4.36 -10.10 -17.32
C LEU A 21 -4.83 -9.26 -16.14
N PHE A 22 -3.95 -8.37 -15.68
CA PHE A 22 -4.14 -7.55 -14.49
C PHE A 22 -3.90 -6.09 -14.84
N TYR A 23 -4.67 -5.19 -14.25
CA TYR A 23 -4.77 -3.80 -14.69
C TYR A 23 -4.48 -2.82 -13.55
N GLN A 24 -3.68 -1.79 -13.82
CA GLN A 24 -3.57 -0.62 -12.94
C GLN A 24 -4.06 0.62 -13.67
N TYR A 25 -5.00 1.32 -13.04
CA TYR A 25 -5.48 2.62 -13.50
C TYR A 25 -4.72 3.69 -12.74
N ARG A 26 -4.12 4.64 -13.47
CA ARG A 26 -3.32 5.71 -12.90
C ARG A 26 -3.79 7.06 -13.43
N PRO A 27 -3.96 8.07 -12.56
CA PRO A 27 -4.18 9.43 -13.03
C PRO A 27 -2.93 9.92 -13.76
N CYS A 28 -3.10 10.72 -14.82
CA CYS A 28 -1.99 11.46 -15.41
C CYS A 28 -2.26 12.96 -15.24
N ARG A 29 -1.31 13.64 -14.61
CA ARG A 29 -1.30 15.07 -14.31
C ARG A 29 0.14 15.57 -14.50
N ARG A 30 0.32 16.89 -14.63
CA ARG A 30 1.67 17.48 -14.61
C ARG A 30 2.17 17.61 -13.17
N ASP A 31 2.29 16.48 -12.48
CA ASP A 31 2.74 16.41 -11.09
C ASP A 31 3.76 15.29 -10.84
N VAL A 32 4.39 15.34 -9.68
CA VAL A 32 5.45 14.42 -9.29
C VAL A 32 4.94 12.96 -9.22
N ALA A 33 3.67 12.76 -8.88
CA ALA A 33 3.08 11.42 -8.82
C ALA A 33 3.04 10.76 -10.21
N THR A 34 2.63 11.51 -11.22
CA THR A 34 2.60 11.02 -12.61
C THR A 34 4.00 10.70 -13.12
N ILE A 35 4.99 11.51 -12.76
CA ILE A 35 6.40 11.24 -13.05
C ILE A 35 6.81 9.88 -12.44
N TYR A 36 6.53 9.64 -11.16
CA TYR A 36 6.85 8.37 -10.53
C TYR A 36 6.18 7.16 -11.18
N ASP A 37 4.92 7.28 -11.61
CA ASP A 37 4.23 6.20 -12.32
C ASP A 37 4.90 5.88 -13.66
N ILE A 38 5.37 6.90 -14.39
CA ILE A 38 6.12 6.70 -15.63
C ILE A 38 7.47 6.05 -15.35
N GLU A 39 8.21 6.51 -14.33
CA GLU A 39 9.48 5.90 -13.96
C GLU A 39 9.29 4.44 -13.51
N ASN A 40 8.20 4.09 -12.82
CA ASN A 40 7.88 2.72 -12.46
C ASN A 40 7.70 1.84 -13.72
N ILE A 41 6.95 2.32 -14.73
CA ILE A 41 6.78 1.62 -16.01
C ILE A 41 8.14 1.45 -16.70
N ARG A 42 8.94 2.52 -16.74
CA ARG A 42 10.26 2.54 -17.36
C ARG A 42 11.21 1.53 -16.72
N HIS A 43 11.20 1.42 -15.40
CA HIS A 43 12.04 0.46 -14.67
C HIS A 43 11.42 -0.95 -14.61
N GLY A 44 10.21 -1.15 -15.13
CA GLY A 44 9.52 -2.44 -15.07
C GLY A 44 9.23 -2.87 -13.64
N VAL A 45 8.89 -1.91 -12.77
CA VAL A 45 8.58 -2.15 -11.36
C VAL A 45 7.19 -1.62 -11.01
N VAL A 46 6.64 -2.12 -9.92
CA VAL A 46 5.42 -1.58 -9.31
C VAL A 46 5.69 -1.23 -7.86
N TYR A 47 5.27 -0.03 -7.48
CA TYR A 47 5.32 0.43 -6.10
C TYR A 47 4.29 -0.33 -5.24
N ALA A 48 4.75 -0.84 -4.10
CA ALA A 48 3.95 -1.44 -3.06
C ALA A 48 4.13 -0.66 -1.76
N GLN A 49 3.00 -0.18 -1.22
CA GLN A 49 2.97 0.72 -0.07
C GLN A 49 2.58 -0.02 1.20
N THR A 50 2.99 0.53 2.34
CA THR A 50 2.54 0.01 3.64
C THR A 50 1.03 0.19 3.80
N PRO A 51 0.28 -0.83 4.28
CA PRO A 51 -1.15 -0.70 4.61
C PRO A 51 -1.50 0.50 5.50
N LEU A 52 -0.56 0.91 6.35
CA LEU A 52 -0.68 2.09 7.22
C LEU A 52 -0.87 3.40 6.46
N ASN A 53 -0.39 3.48 5.22
CA ASN A 53 -0.44 4.66 4.36
C ASN A 53 -1.62 4.63 3.38
N MET A 54 -2.43 3.56 3.38
CA MET A 54 -3.65 3.52 2.59
C MET A 54 -4.66 4.53 3.15
N ASN A 55 -5.16 5.42 2.29
CA ASN A 55 -5.99 6.56 2.68
C ASN A 55 -7.50 6.27 2.61
N ASP A 56 -7.93 5.20 1.94
CA ASP A 56 -9.33 4.75 1.98
C ASP A 56 -9.62 4.05 3.32
N PRO A 57 -10.50 4.58 4.18
CA PRO A 57 -10.86 3.90 5.42
C PRO A 57 -11.52 2.54 5.16
N PHE A 58 -12.04 2.26 3.97
CA PHE A 58 -12.63 0.98 3.54
C PHE A 58 -11.63 -0.04 2.97
N ASP A 59 -10.35 0.31 2.94
CA ASP A 59 -9.23 -0.61 2.72
C ASP A 59 -8.60 -1.07 4.06
N SER A 60 -7.28 -1.25 4.10
CA SER A 60 -6.51 -1.91 5.17
C SER A 60 -6.25 -1.02 6.42
N MET A 61 -7.02 0.05 6.61
CA MET A 61 -6.82 1.01 7.71
C MET A 61 -6.94 0.33 9.10
N ILE A 62 -6.02 0.66 10.01
CA ILE A 62 -6.03 0.13 11.39
C ILE A 62 -7.26 0.58 12.17
N GLY A 63 -7.98 -0.42 12.69
CA GLY A 63 -8.92 -0.28 13.80
C GLY A 63 -10.28 0.24 13.38
N TYR A 64 -11.34 -0.49 13.74
CA TYR A 64 -12.69 0.07 13.58
C TYR A 64 -13.71 -0.45 14.58
N SER A 65 -13.44 -1.55 15.30
CA SER A 65 -14.29 -1.95 16.42
C SER A 65 -13.51 -1.86 17.73
N SER A 66 -13.59 -0.68 18.35
CA SER A 66 -13.12 -0.49 19.72
C SER A 66 -13.72 -1.54 20.66
N GLU A 67 -14.99 -1.89 20.44
CA GLU A 67 -15.69 -2.98 21.12
C GLU A 67 -14.94 -4.31 21.00
N LYS A 68 -14.69 -4.81 19.78
CA LYS A 68 -13.96 -6.08 19.57
C LYS A 68 -12.53 -6.04 20.10
N MET A 69 -11.85 -4.89 19.99
CA MET A 69 -10.51 -4.72 20.60
C MET A 69 -10.57 -4.85 22.12
N TYR A 70 -11.53 -4.18 22.76
CA TYR A 70 -11.73 -4.30 24.20
C TYR A 70 -12.14 -5.71 24.59
N GLU A 71 -13.03 -6.38 23.84
CA GLU A 71 -13.40 -7.78 24.08
C GLU A 71 -12.17 -8.70 24.07
N ASN A 72 -11.29 -8.56 23.07
CA ASN A 72 -10.04 -9.31 23.00
C ASN A 72 -9.13 -9.04 24.22
N CYS A 73 -8.91 -7.76 24.56
CA CYS A 73 -8.12 -7.38 25.73
C CYS A 73 -8.72 -7.92 27.05
N ILE A 74 -10.04 -7.82 27.20
CA ILE A 74 -10.78 -8.26 28.38
C ILE A 74 -10.73 -9.78 28.51
N SER A 75 -10.93 -10.54 27.42
CA SER A 75 -10.84 -12.00 27.44
C SER A 75 -9.47 -12.45 27.95
N MET A 76 -8.40 -11.86 27.42
CA MET A 76 -7.03 -12.17 27.84
C MET A 76 -6.76 -11.80 29.30
N LEU A 77 -7.33 -10.70 29.80
CA LEU A 77 -7.22 -10.31 31.20
C LEU A 77 -7.96 -11.28 32.12
N VAL A 78 -9.20 -11.61 31.79
CA VAL A 78 -10.09 -12.43 32.62
C VAL A 78 -9.61 -13.88 32.69
N GLU A 79 -9.01 -14.40 31.61
CA GLU A 79 -8.37 -15.72 31.61
C GLU A 79 -7.20 -15.84 32.60
N GLN A 80 -6.57 -14.72 32.96
CA GLN A 80 -5.44 -14.70 33.89
C GLN A 80 -5.86 -14.55 35.36
N LEU A 81 -7.14 -14.29 35.61
CA LEU A 81 -7.67 -14.23 36.96
C LEU A 81 -7.83 -15.64 37.52
N ASP A 82 -7.42 -15.83 38.77
CA ASP A 82 -7.64 -17.07 39.53
C ASP A 82 -9.10 -17.19 39.99
N ILE A 83 -10.02 -17.15 39.03
CA ILE A 83 -11.47 -17.29 39.23
C ILE A 83 -11.87 -18.68 38.72
N LYS A 84 -12.37 -19.53 39.62
CA LYS A 84 -12.85 -20.87 39.29
C LYS A 84 -14.30 -20.92 38.78
N ASP A 85 -15.07 -19.86 39.01
CA ASP A 85 -16.46 -19.77 38.56
C ASP A 85 -16.53 -19.12 37.17
N ASP A 86 -16.81 -19.94 36.15
CA ASP A 86 -16.92 -19.48 34.77
C ASP A 86 -18.08 -18.49 34.58
N ASN A 87 -19.17 -18.59 35.37
CA ASN A 87 -20.24 -17.59 35.31
C ASN A 87 -19.74 -16.23 35.78
N LEU A 88 -18.90 -16.20 36.82
CA LEU A 88 -18.33 -14.95 37.33
C LEU A 88 -17.39 -14.32 36.29
N LYS A 89 -16.59 -15.13 35.56
CA LYS A 89 -15.79 -14.65 34.44
C LYS A 89 -16.66 -14.02 33.35
N ILE A 90 -17.73 -14.70 32.92
CA ILE A 90 -18.68 -14.20 31.92
C ILE A 90 -19.28 -12.86 32.36
N ILE A 91 -19.69 -12.75 33.63
CA ILE A 91 -20.27 -11.53 34.18
C ILE A 91 -19.25 -10.38 34.18
N ILE A 92 -18.03 -10.63 34.67
CA ILE A 92 -16.95 -9.63 34.69
C ILE A 92 -16.64 -9.17 33.27
N SER A 93 -16.47 -10.09 32.32
CA SER A 93 -16.20 -9.74 30.91
C SER A 93 -17.28 -8.85 30.32
N GLN A 94 -18.56 -9.16 30.57
CA GLN A 94 -19.66 -8.37 30.04
C GLN A 94 -19.75 -6.99 30.69
N LEU A 95 -19.56 -6.89 32.01
CA LEU A 95 -19.54 -5.60 32.71
C LEU A 95 -18.39 -4.72 32.19
N LEU A 96 -17.19 -5.29 32.03
CA LEU A 96 -16.03 -4.60 31.47
C LEU A 96 -16.28 -4.16 30.03
N LYS A 97 -16.88 -5.02 29.19
CA LYS A 97 -17.21 -4.69 27.80
C LYS A 97 -18.08 -3.43 27.74
N TYR A 98 -19.20 -3.41 28.46
CA TYR A 98 -20.10 -2.26 28.45
C TYR A 98 -19.50 -1.02 29.11
N LYS A 99 -18.65 -1.20 30.13
CA LYS A 99 -17.88 -0.11 30.72
C LYS A 99 -16.92 0.51 29.71
N SER A 100 -16.18 -0.30 28.96
CA SER A 100 -15.17 0.16 28.01
C SER A 100 -15.73 0.88 26.78
N ILE A 101 -16.97 0.57 26.38
CA ILE A 101 -17.64 1.26 25.27
C ILE A 101 -18.58 2.39 25.75
N GLY A 102 -18.57 2.72 27.06
CA GLY A 102 -19.39 3.80 27.62
C GLY A 102 -20.89 3.50 27.71
N LYS A 103 -21.30 2.24 27.64
CA LYS A 103 -22.70 1.78 27.63
C LYS A 103 -23.13 1.01 28.88
N LEU A 104 -22.39 1.15 29.99
CA LEU A 104 -22.69 0.43 31.23
C LEU A 104 -24.07 0.79 31.80
N ALA A 105 -24.46 2.06 31.77
CA ALA A 105 -25.78 2.49 32.24
C ALA A 105 -26.93 1.85 31.45
N GLU A 106 -26.81 1.78 30.12
CA GLU A 106 -27.78 1.10 29.24
C GLU A 106 -27.87 -0.40 29.59
N PHE A 107 -26.73 -1.04 29.82
CA PHE A 107 -26.67 -2.44 30.23
C PHE A 107 -27.35 -2.68 31.59
N ILE A 108 -27.13 -1.81 32.58
CA ILE A 108 -27.79 -1.88 33.89
C ILE A 108 -29.31 -1.71 33.76
N CYS A 109 -29.79 -0.80 32.90
CA CYS A 109 -31.21 -0.65 32.59
C CYS A 109 -31.79 -1.95 32.00
N MET A 110 -31.07 -2.59 31.07
CA MET A 110 -31.46 -3.88 30.51
C MET A 110 -31.51 -4.98 31.58
N LEU A 111 -30.56 -5.03 32.52
CA LEU A 111 -30.60 -5.98 33.65
C LEU A 111 -31.83 -5.75 34.55
N ASN A 112 -32.22 -4.51 34.79
CA ASN A 112 -33.47 -4.20 35.51
C ASN A 112 -34.72 -4.65 34.73
N ALA A 113 -34.74 -4.48 33.40
CA ALA A 113 -35.82 -4.99 32.55
C ALA A 113 -35.87 -6.53 32.58
N MET A 114 -34.72 -7.20 32.52
CA MET A 114 -34.58 -8.65 32.63
C MET A 114 -35.06 -9.17 33.99
N LYS A 115 -34.73 -8.47 35.08
CA LYS A 115 -35.24 -8.75 36.43
C LYS A 115 -36.77 -8.69 36.47
N LYS A 116 -37.38 -7.61 35.97
CA LYS A 116 -38.84 -7.45 35.88
C LYS A 116 -39.46 -8.59 35.08
N TYR A 117 -38.87 -8.91 33.92
CA TYR A 117 -39.29 -10.01 33.06
C TYR A 117 -39.31 -11.37 33.78
N LEU A 118 -38.20 -11.73 34.46
CA LEU A 118 -38.06 -13.00 35.18
C LEU A 118 -39.18 -13.20 36.21
N PHE A 119 -39.40 -12.20 37.07
CA PHE A 119 -40.39 -12.31 38.13
C PHE A 119 -41.83 -12.29 37.60
N SER A 120 -42.12 -11.50 36.56
CA SER A 120 -43.43 -11.52 35.89
C SER A 120 -43.71 -12.87 35.24
N ARG A 121 -42.74 -13.47 34.54
CA ARG A 121 -42.89 -14.80 33.93
C ARG A 121 -43.16 -15.88 34.96
N ARG A 122 -42.45 -15.86 36.09
CA ARG A 122 -42.66 -16.82 37.18
C ARG A 122 -44.10 -16.76 37.75
N VAL A 123 -44.70 -15.58 37.81
CA VAL A 123 -46.10 -15.40 38.21
C VAL A 123 -47.05 -15.95 37.15
N ILE A 124 -46.85 -15.59 35.88
CA ILE A 124 -47.68 -16.04 34.75
C ILE A 124 -47.64 -17.57 34.60
N MET A 125 -46.50 -18.19 34.89
CA MET A 125 -46.35 -19.65 34.83
C MET A 125 -46.85 -20.38 36.08
N HIS A 126 -47.42 -19.66 37.05
CA HIS A 126 -47.91 -20.20 38.33
C HIS A 126 -46.84 -20.97 39.14
N GLN A 127 -45.56 -20.66 38.93
CA GLN A 127 -44.41 -21.34 39.56
C GLN A 127 -43.78 -20.48 40.67
N THR A 128 -44.60 -19.72 41.40
CA THR A 128 -44.15 -18.87 42.51
C THR A 128 -43.75 -19.66 43.77
N LYS A 129 -44.20 -20.91 43.90
CA LYS A 129 -43.94 -21.78 45.07
C LYS A 129 -42.60 -22.52 45.01
N ILE A 130 -42.02 -22.72 43.81
CA ILE A 130 -40.70 -23.37 43.67
C ILE A 130 -39.56 -22.36 43.87
N PRO A 131 -38.41 -22.76 44.44
CA PRO A 131 -37.24 -21.88 44.55
C PRO A 131 -36.84 -21.26 43.21
N ILE A 132 -36.43 -19.99 43.21
CA ILE A 132 -36.19 -19.22 41.96
C ILE A 132 -35.10 -19.83 41.08
N ILE A 133 -34.06 -20.41 41.68
CA ILE A 133 -32.98 -21.08 40.94
C ILE A 133 -33.51 -22.33 40.23
N ILE A 134 -34.35 -23.12 40.92
CA ILE A 134 -35.00 -24.31 40.34
C ILE A 134 -35.94 -23.91 39.20
N PHE A 135 -36.71 -22.83 39.38
CA PHE A 135 -37.55 -22.25 38.32
C PHE A 135 -36.72 -21.89 37.08
N ILE A 136 -35.58 -21.21 37.26
CA ILE A 136 -34.69 -20.83 36.16
C ILE A 136 -34.16 -22.08 35.45
N GLN A 137 -33.64 -23.05 36.19
CA GLN A 137 -33.06 -24.28 35.62
C GLN A 137 -34.08 -25.07 34.80
N GLN A 138 -35.31 -25.22 35.30
CA GLN A 138 -36.37 -25.97 34.62
C GLN A 138 -36.91 -25.26 33.37
N ASN A 139 -36.79 -23.93 33.30
CA ASN A 139 -37.46 -23.13 32.26
C ASN A 139 -36.50 -22.28 31.41
N LEU A 140 -35.19 -22.47 31.50
CA LEU A 140 -34.19 -21.61 30.86
C LEU A 140 -34.43 -21.43 29.35
N ASN A 141 -34.73 -22.53 28.64
CA ASN A 141 -35.03 -22.49 27.20
C ASN A 141 -36.23 -21.60 26.89
N THR A 142 -37.31 -21.76 27.65
CA THR A 142 -38.53 -20.98 27.49
C THR A 142 -38.33 -19.52 27.88
N LEU A 143 -37.58 -19.25 28.93
CA LEU A 143 -37.25 -17.91 29.40
C LEU A 143 -36.38 -17.15 28.39
N TYR A 144 -35.42 -17.83 27.77
CA TYR A 144 -34.60 -17.23 26.71
C TYR A 144 -35.42 -17.03 25.42
N ALA A 145 -36.18 -18.03 24.98
CA ALA A 145 -36.96 -17.93 23.74
C ALA A 145 -38.05 -16.86 23.78
N LYS A 146 -38.62 -16.60 24.98
CA LYS A 146 -39.68 -15.61 25.20
C LYS A 146 -39.18 -14.32 25.84
N SER A 147 -37.87 -14.07 25.91
CA SER A 147 -37.33 -12.82 26.43
C SER A 147 -37.63 -11.66 25.48
N PRO A 148 -37.63 -10.41 25.96
CA PRO A 148 -37.72 -9.24 25.09
C PRO A 148 -36.64 -9.24 24.00
N GLU A 149 -36.99 -8.75 22.80
CA GLU A 149 -36.12 -8.81 21.63
C GLU A 149 -34.78 -8.09 21.86
N ASP A 150 -34.80 -6.96 22.57
CA ASP A 150 -33.58 -6.22 22.95
C ASP A 150 -32.63 -7.06 23.79
N ILE A 151 -33.14 -7.89 24.71
CA ILE A 151 -32.32 -8.79 25.54
C ILE A 151 -31.78 -9.94 24.68
N LYS A 152 -32.62 -10.50 23.81
CA LYS A 152 -32.29 -11.66 22.97
C LYS A 152 -31.26 -11.32 21.89
N ASN A 153 -31.33 -10.12 21.31
CA ASN A 153 -30.38 -9.62 20.33
C ASN A 153 -29.02 -9.25 20.95
N THR A 154 -29.01 -8.95 22.25
CA THR A 154 -27.83 -8.48 22.97
C THR A 154 -27.08 -9.60 23.68
N LEU A 155 -27.79 -10.58 24.26
CA LEU A 155 -27.19 -11.64 25.07
C LEU A 155 -27.36 -13.01 24.42
N SER A 156 -26.25 -13.73 24.30
CA SER A 156 -26.29 -15.17 24.04
C SER A 156 -27.04 -15.88 25.16
N LYS A 157 -27.55 -17.08 24.90
CA LYS A 157 -28.27 -17.88 25.89
C LYS A 157 -27.45 -18.15 27.15
N GLU A 158 -26.14 -18.31 27.00
CA GLU A 158 -25.20 -18.53 28.09
C GLU A 158 -25.05 -17.29 28.97
N ILE A 159 -24.79 -16.13 28.35
CA ILE A 159 -24.69 -14.84 29.06
C ILE A 159 -26.03 -14.52 29.74
N PHE A 160 -27.15 -14.75 29.05
CA PHE A 160 -28.48 -14.61 29.62
C PHE A 160 -28.65 -15.50 30.86
N ALA A 161 -28.25 -16.77 30.83
CA ALA A 161 -28.36 -17.66 31.98
C ALA A 161 -27.54 -17.14 33.18
N ALA A 162 -26.29 -16.72 32.94
CA ALA A 162 -25.40 -16.19 33.98
C ALA A 162 -26.01 -14.96 34.66
N PHE A 163 -26.47 -13.97 33.88
CA PHE A 163 -27.11 -12.78 34.43
C PHE A 163 -28.48 -13.08 35.06
N LEU A 164 -29.23 -14.07 34.58
CA LEU A 164 -30.52 -14.44 35.15
C LEU A 164 -30.38 -14.94 36.60
N LEU A 165 -29.33 -15.70 36.88
CA LEU A 165 -29.00 -16.13 38.23
C LEU A 165 -28.64 -14.95 39.14
N ILE A 166 -27.92 -13.96 38.63
CA ILE A 166 -27.58 -12.73 39.37
C ILE A 166 -28.83 -11.90 39.67
N VAL A 167 -29.60 -11.52 38.65
CA VAL A 167 -30.79 -10.67 38.85
C VAL A 167 -31.85 -11.34 39.72
N SER A 168 -31.88 -12.69 39.75
CA SER A 168 -32.77 -13.45 40.64
C SER A 168 -32.52 -13.22 42.13
N LYS A 169 -31.27 -12.88 42.51
CA LYS A 169 -30.86 -12.59 43.89
C LYS A 169 -31.22 -11.15 44.30
N MET A 170 -31.50 -10.26 43.35
CA MET A 170 -31.73 -8.83 43.58
C MET A 170 -33.22 -8.42 43.56
N LYS A 171 -34.14 -9.32 43.94
CA LYS A 171 -35.60 -9.14 43.77
C LYS A 171 -36.15 -7.78 44.23
N LYS A 172 -35.73 -7.30 45.40
CA LYS A 172 -36.29 -6.12 46.06
C LYS A 172 -35.45 -4.86 45.89
N VAL A 173 -34.32 -4.95 45.20
CA VAL A 173 -33.33 -3.89 45.09
C VAL A 173 -33.24 -3.47 43.63
N GLU A 174 -33.20 -2.18 43.36
CA GLU A 174 -32.88 -1.67 42.02
C GLU A 174 -31.43 -2.02 41.68
N ILE A 175 -31.21 -2.56 40.48
CA ILE A 175 -29.85 -2.89 40.06
C ILE A 175 -29.18 -1.57 39.68
N THR A 176 -28.11 -1.22 40.37
CA THR A 176 -27.20 -0.11 40.07
C THR A 176 -25.80 -0.68 39.85
N GLU A 177 -24.87 0.10 39.29
CA GLU A 177 -23.46 -0.31 39.19
C GLU A 177 -22.90 -0.65 40.58
N GLU A 178 -23.13 0.23 41.56
CA GLU A 178 -22.71 0.08 42.96
C GLU A 178 -23.25 -1.21 43.59
N ASN A 179 -24.58 -1.40 43.61
CA ASN A 179 -25.19 -2.56 44.25
C ASN A 179 -24.81 -3.89 43.56
N LEU A 180 -24.59 -3.85 42.23
CA LEU A 180 -24.18 -5.03 41.47
C LEU A 180 -22.73 -5.39 41.76
N SER A 181 -21.85 -4.38 41.82
CA SER A 181 -20.44 -4.54 42.13
C SER A 181 -20.24 -5.01 43.58
N ASP A 182 -20.96 -4.44 44.55
CA ASP A 182 -20.99 -4.88 45.95
C ASP A 182 -21.41 -6.35 46.08
N MET A 183 -22.49 -6.73 45.38
CA MET A 183 -23.02 -8.10 45.43
C MET A 183 -22.03 -9.12 44.86
N LEU A 184 -21.27 -8.74 43.83
CA LEU A 184 -20.26 -9.58 43.21
C LEU A 184 -18.89 -9.48 43.90
N LYS A 185 -18.74 -8.59 44.89
CA LYS A 185 -17.47 -8.25 45.56
C LYS A 185 -16.39 -7.81 44.55
N LEU A 186 -16.80 -7.00 43.58
CA LEU A 186 -15.95 -6.52 42.48
C LEU A 186 -15.50 -5.07 42.66
N ASP A 187 -15.88 -4.41 43.74
CA ASP A 187 -15.56 -3.00 43.99
C ASP A 187 -14.03 -2.85 44.04
N LYS A 188 -13.50 -1.99 43.16
CA LYS A 188 -12.07 -1.82 42.82
C LYS A 188 -11.51 -2.82 41.79
N ILE A 189 -11.88 -4.10 41.84
CA ILE A 189 -11.40 -5.09 40.86
C ILE A 189 -11.85 -4.70 39.45
N LEU A 190 -13.12 -4.32 39.28
CA LEU A 190 -13.65 -3.95 37.97
C LEU A 190 -12.95 -2.70 37.40
N ASP A 191 -12.66 -1.70 38.24
CA ASP A 191 -11.95 -0.49 37.82
C ASP A 191 -10.48 -0.76 37.50
N GLU A 192 -9.80 -1.62 38.27
CA GLU A 192 -8.43 -2.05 38.01
C GLU A 192 -8.34 -2.83 36.69
N LEU A 193 -9.26 -3.76 36.45
CA LEU A 193 -9.33 -4.52 35.20
C LEU A 193 -9.64 -3.62 34.00
N TYR A 194 -10.55 -2.66 34.18
CA TYR A 194 -10.85 -1.68 33.15
C TYR A 194 -9.61 -0.85 32.77
N LYS A 195 -8.88 -0.31 33.76
CA LYS A 195 -7.63 0.42 33.52
C LYS A 195 -6.59 -0.45 32.82
N LYS A 196 -6.41 -1.70 33.25
CA LYS A 196 -5.51 -2.65 32.58
C LYS A 196 -5.95 -2.97 31.16
N ALA A 197 -7.24 -3.05 30.88
CA ALA A 197 -7.74 -3.30 29.53
C ALA A 197 -7.40 -2.13 28.59
N ILE A 198 -7.50 -0.89 29.07
CA ILE A 198 -7.03 0.29 28.35
C ILE A 198 -5.52 0.21 28.12
N GLU A 199 -4.73 -0.06 29.16
CA GLU A 199 -3.27 -0.16 29.05
C GLU A 199 -2.84 -1.22 28.04
N ILE A 200 -3.47 -2.40 28.04
CA ILE A 200 -3.18 -3.45 27.05
C ILE A 200 -3.56 -2.99 25.65
N LYS A 201 -4.73 -2.36 25.48
CA LYS A 201 -5.17 -1.87 24.17
C LYS A 201 -4.19 -0.84 23.61
N ASP A 202 -3.84 0.17 24.41
CA ASP A 202 -3.04 1.32 23.96
C ASP A 202 -1.55 1.01 23.87
N ASN A 203 -1.00 0.24 24.82
CA ASN A 203 0.44 -0.02 24.90
C ASN A 203 0.88 -1.35 24.30
N ILE A 204 -0.05 -2.25 23.99
CA ILE A 204 0.29 -3.57 23.42
C ILE A 204 -0.46 -3.83 22.11
N TYR A 205 -1.79 -3.83 22.13
CA TYR A 205 -2.58 -4.19 20.95
C TYR A 205 -2.30 -3.26 19.77
N ILE A 206 -2.53 -1.96 19.94
CA ILE A 206 -2.35 -0.97 18.87
C ILE A 206 -0.89 -0.98 18.37
N PRO A 207 0.14 -0.95 19.24
CA PRO A 207 1.53 -1.04 18.80
C PRO A 207 1.89 -2.33 18.06
N VAL A 208 1.43 -3.50 18.54
CA VAL A 208 1.69 -4.78 17.87
C VAL A 208 1.05 -4.83 16.49
N LEU A 209 -0.22 -4.40 16.36
CA LEU A 209 -0.91 -4.33 15.08
C LEU A 209 -0.22 -3.34 14.12
N ARG A 210 0.21 -2.18 14.63
CA ARG A 210 0.96 -1.19 13.85
C ARG A 210 2.29 -1.75 13.36
N SER A 211 3.10 -2.31 14.25
CA SER A 211 4.40 -2.91 13.88
C SER A 211 4.24 -4.08 12.92
N PHE A 212 3.18 -4.87 13.06
CA PHE A 212 2.84 -5.92 12.11
C PHE A 212 2.54 -5.35 10.71
N LEU A 213 1.61 -4.41 10.61
CA LEU A 213 1.23 -3.80 9.33
C LEU A 213 2.34 -2.96 8.71
N ALA A 214 3.21 -2.36 9.53
CA ALA A 214 4.37 -1.59 9.08
C ALA A 214 5.40 -2.44 8.32
N LYS A 215 5.42 -3.77 8.56
CA LYS A 215 6.31 -4.72 7.87
C LYS A 215 5.68 -5.30 6.61
N LEU A 216 4.45 -4.93 6.29
CA LEU A 216 3.77 -5.40 5.09
C LEU A 216 3.79 -4.30 4.02
N THR A 217 3.82 -4.72 2.77
CA THR A 217 3.52 -3.85 1.63
C THR A 217 2.43 -4.47 0.77
N VAL A 218 1.63 -3.61 0.14
CA VAL A 218 0.50 -4.00 -0.69
C VAL A 218 0.56 -3.22 -2.00
N SER A 219 0.38 -3.92 -3.11
CA SER A 219 0.08 -3.33 -4.41
C SER A 219 -1.21 -3.92 -4.98
N CYS A 220 -2.05 -3.05 -5.55
CA CYS A 220 -3.40 -3.39 -5.96
C CYS A 220 -3.52 -3.41 -7.49
N PHE A 221 -4.27 -4.36 -7.99
CA PHE A 221 -4.54 -4.58 -9.40
C PHE A 221 -6.02 -4.90 -9.59
N SER A 222 -6.56 -4.65 -10.77
CA SER A 222 -7.91 -5.05 -11.15
C SER A 222 -7.86 -6.17 -12.18
N VAL A 223 -8.83 -7.08 -12.17
CA VAL A 223 -9.07 -8.00 -13.31
C VAL A 223 -10.37 -7.65 -14.05
N SER A 224 -10.84 -6.42 -13.89
CA SER A 224 -12.09 -5.95 -14.53
C SER A 224 -11.92 -5.55 -16.00
N GLY A 225 -10.68 -5.55 -16.52
CA GLY A 225 -10.38 -5.20 -17.90
C GLY A 225 -10.12 -3.71 -18.08
N TRP A 226 -9.56 -3.32 -19.22
CA TRP A 226 -9.35 -1.92 -19.61
C TRP A 226 -10.67 -1.17 -19.88
N ASN A 227 -11.77 -1.89 -20.12
CA ASN A 227 -13.07 -1.36 -20.54
C ASN A 227 -14.05 -1.09 -19.38
N ASN A 228 -13.55 -0.95 -18.15
CA ASN A 228 -14.39 -0.64 -16.98
C ASN A 228 -14.53 0.88 -16.76
N GLN A 229 -15.73 1.41 -17.00
CA GLN A 229 -16.01 2.84 -16.87
C GLN A 229 -15.80 3.38 -15.45
N LEU A 230 -16.19 2.62 -14.42
CA LEU A 230 -16.05 3.06 -13.02
C LEU A 230 -14.58 3.14 -12.62
N MET A 231 -13.74 2.22 -13.13
CA MET A 231 -12.29 2.27 -12.92
C MET A 231 -11.69 3.51 -13.57
N TRP A 232 -12.09 3.84 -14.81
CA TRP A 232 -11.65 5.07 -15.47
C TRP A 232 -12.05 6.34 -14.72
N SER A 233 -13.29 6.39 -14.23
CA SER A 233 -13.80 7.53 -13.47
C SER A 233 -13.07 7.73 -12.13
N HIS A 234 -12.85 6.67 -11.36
CA HIS A 234 -12.28 6.79 -10.02
C HIS A 234 -10.75 6.81 -9.99
N TYR A 235 -10.08 6.00 -10.83
CA TYR A 235 -8.65 5.72 -10.69
C TYR A 235 -7.80 6.29 -11.84
N ALA A 236 -8.39 6.73 -12.94
CA ALA A 236 -7.68 7.35 -14.06
C ALA A 236 -8.13 8.80 -14.32
N ASN A 237 -8.35 9.55 -13.22
CA ASN A 237 -8.64 10.99 -13.24
C ASN A 237 -9.78 11.35 -14.22
N SER A 238 -10.89 10.61 -14.20
CA SER A 238 -12.00 10.81 -15.15
C SER A 238 -11.58 10.76 -16.62
N TYR A 239 -10.93 9.66 -17.03
CA TYR A 239 -10.43 9.45 -18.40
C TYR A 239 -9.31 10.39 -18.83
N ALA A 240 -8.64 11.07 -17.89
CA ALA A 240 -7.43 11.86 -18.15
C ALA A 240 -6.14 11.14 -17.77
N GLY A 241 -6.22 9.85 -17.45
CA GLY A 241 -5.10 9.00 -17.04
C GLY A 241 -4.82 7.85 -18.01
N ILE A 242 -4.25 6.78 -17.48
CA ILE A 242 -3.91 5.56 -18.22
C ILE A 242 -4.44 4.30 -17.53
N CYS A 243 -4.55 3.23 -18.31
CA CYS A 243 -4.75 1.87 -17.85
C CYS A 243 -3.57 1.01 -18.34
N ILE A 244 -2.77 0.51 -17.40
CA ILE A 244 -1.62 -0.36 -17.65
C ILE A 244 -2.10 -1.81 -17.56
N GLU A 245 -1.92 -2.58 -18.62
CA GLU A 245 -2.25 -4.01 -18.71
C GLU A 245 -0.99 -4.85 -18.54
N TYR A 246 -0.95 -5.68 -17.50
CA TYR A 246 0.13 -6.60 -17.19
C TYR A 246 -0.26 -8.04 -17.53
N ASP A 247 0.70 -8.82 -18.02
CA ASP A 247 0.56 -10.26 -18.25
C ASP A 247 1.20 -11.06 -17.11
N PHE A 248 0.39 -11.40 -16.12
CA PHE A 248 0.84 -12.12 -14.93
C PHE A 248 1.20 -13.58 -15.23
N ASN A 249 0.85 -14.13 -16.40
CA ASN A 249 1.29 -15.46 -16.80
C ASN A 249 2.81 -15.55 -16.99
N GLN A 250 3.48 -14.42 -17.18
CA GLN A 250 4.94 -14.35 -17.34
C GLN A 250 5.70 -14.40 -16.01
N ILE A 251 5.01 -14.30 -14.86
CA ILE A 251 5.62 -14.39 -13.54
C ILE A 251 6.13 -15.81 -13.31
N LYS A 252 7.45 -15.96 -13.26
CA LYS A 252 8.14 -17.24 -13.03
C LYS A 252 8.41 -17.48 -11.54
N ASP A 253 8.88 -16.43 -10.87
CA ASP A 253 9.33 -16.44 -9.48
C ASP A 253 8.28 -15.85 -8.54
N ALA A 254 8.38 -16.17 -7.25
CA ALA A 254 7.49 -15.63 -6.24
C ALA A 254 7.80 -14.14 -5.98
N ILE A 255 6.90 -13.26 -6.41
CA ILE A 255 7.01 -11.81 -6.21
C ILE A 255 6.19 -11.29 -5.02
N GLY A 256 5.48 -12.18 -4.31
CA GLY A 256 4.59 -11.86 -3.18
C GLY A 256 3.41 -12.82 -3.11
N PHE A 257 2.53 -12.61 -2.12
CA PHE A 257 1.25 -13.32 -2.01
C PHE A 257 0.21 -12.61 -2.87
N ILE A 258 -0.21 -13.22 -3.98
CA ILE A 258 -1.14 -12.62 -4.95
C ILE A 258 -2.53 -13.23 -4.79
N TYR A 259 -3.48 -12.48 -4.25
CA TYR A 259 -4.83 -12.98 -3.95
C TYR A 259 -5.93 -11.99 -4.31
N PRO A 260 -7.12 -12.48 -4.68
CA PRO A 260 -8.28 -11.61 -4.90
C PRO A 260 -8.72 -10.99 -3.57
N ALA A 261 -9.22 -9.76 -3.64
CA ALA A 261 -9.92 -9.15 -2.53
C ALA A 261 -11.24 -9.90 -2.24
N GLU A 262 -11.60 -10.00 -0.96
CA GLU A 262 -12.85 -10.56 -0.49
C GLU A 262 -13.84 -9.43 -0.19
N TYR A 263 -14.93 -9.37 -0.97
CA TYR A 263 -15.94 -8.33 -0.84
C TYR A 263 -16.98 -8.69 0.23
N THR A 264 -17.10 -7.84 1.25
CA THR A 264 -17.93 -8.09 2.43
C THR A 264 -18.64 -6.84 2.92
N THR A 265 -19.78 -7.00 3.60
CA THR A 265 -20.44 -5.93 4.37
C THR A 265 -19.92 -5.83 5.80
N GLU A 266 -19.31 -6.90 6.30
CA GLU A 266 -18.72 -6.98 7.62
C GLU A 266 -17.20 -7.00 7.51
N ARG A 267 -16.54 -6.03 8.15
CA ARG A 267 -15.09 -6.00 8.17
C ARG A 267 -14.55 -7.09 9.12
N PRO A 268 -13.44 -7.77 8.77
CA PRO A 268 -12.72 -8.70 9.63
C PRO A 268 -11.81 -7.99 10.65
N THR A 269 -11.76 -8.50 11.88
CA THR A 269 -10.86 -7.99 12.93
C THR A 269 -9.78 -9.00 13.25
N LEU A 270 -8.55 -8.53 13.50
CA LEU A 270 -7.46 -9.35 14.03
C LEU A 270 -7.41 -9.22 15.54
N SER A 271 -7.48 -10.34 16.26
CA SER A 271 -7.18 -10.40 17.69
C SER A 271 -5.67 -10.38 17.96
N LEU A 272 -5.29 -10.18 19.21
CA LEU A 272 -3.90 -10.34 19.65
C LEU A 272 -3.37 -11.76 19.39
N GLN A 273 -4.21 -12.79 19.56
CA GLN A 273 -3.81 -14.17 19.28
C GLN A 273 -3.52 -14.39 17.80
N ASP A 274 -4.32 -13.77 16.91
CA ASP A 274 -4.08 -13.83 15.46
C ASP A 274 -2.72 -13.21 15.08
N LEU A 275 -2.27 -12.22 15.85
CA LEU A 275 -0.96 -11.56 15.68
C LEU A 275 0.18 -12.28 16.43
N GLY A 276 -0.07 -13.47 16.97
CA GLY A 276 0.94 -14.26 17.68
C GLY A 276 1.11 -13.89 19.15
N VAL A 277 0.15 -13.21 19.76
CA VAL A 277 0.16 -12.84 21.19
C VAL A 277 -0.88 -13.64 21.97
N LYS A 278 -0.41 -14.68 22.67
CA LYS A 278 -1.24 -15.61 23.43
C LYS A 278 -1.73 -15.07 24.77
N GLY A 279 -0.97 -14.17 25.39
CA GLY A 279 -1.25 -13.70 26.74
C GLY A 279 -0.18 -12.77 27.28
N PHE A 280 -0.45 -12.22 28.46
CA PHE A 280 0.49 -11.38 29.21
C PHE A 280 0.92 -12.05 30.53
N SER A 281 1.90 -11.48 31.21
CA SER A 281 2.16 -11.81 32.62
C SER A 281 1.92 -10.55 33.45
N LEU A 282 1.00 -10.61 34.41
CA LEU A 282 0.58 -9.48 35.26
C LEU A 282 1.62 -9.03 36.33
N GLY A 283 2.92 -9.28 36.10
CA GLY A 283 3.99 -8.87 37.02
C GLY A 283 4.38 -7.38 36.88
N SER A 284 5.42 -6.95 37.61
CA SER A 284 5.94 -5.57 37.60
C SER A 284 6.48 -5.09 36.25
N LYS A 285 6.69 -6.00 35.29
CA LYS A 285 6.89 -5.72 33.86
C LYS A 285 6.01 -6.68 33.07
N ALA A 286 5.09 -6.15 32.26
CA ALA A 286 4.28 -6.97 31.37
C ALA A 286 5.20 -7.68 30.36
N SER A 287 5.30 -9.00 30.45
CA SER A 287 5.94 -9.83 29.43
C SER A 287 4.87 -10.49 28.57
N VAL A 288 5.09 -10.51 27.26
CA VAL A 288 4.17 -11.07 26.26
C VAL A 288 4.50 -12.55 26.05
N LYS A 289 3.49 -13.41 26.11
CA LYS A 289 3.59 -14.82 25.70
C LYS A 289 3.24 -14.91 24.22
N SER A 290 4.15 -15.44 23.42
CA SER A 290 3.95 -15.61 21.98
C SER A 290 3.25 -16.92 21.63
N CYS A 291 2.63 -16.94 20.45
CA CYS A 291 2.14 -18.12 19.74
C CYS A 291 2.34 -17.92 18.23
N GLU A 292 2.11 -18.97 17.45
CA GLU A 292 2.09 -18.84 15.99
C GLU A 292 0.99 -17.87 15.53
N PRO A 293 1.31 -16.89 14.67
CA PRO A 293 0.31 -16.03 14.06
C PRO A 293 -0.70 -16.79 13.19
N ASN A 294 -1.94 -16.33 13.18
CA ASN A 294 -3.00 -16.89 12.35
C ASN A 294 -2.98 -16.26 10.96
N MET A 295 -2.22 -16.88 10.04
CA MET A 295 -2.08 -16.40 8.67
C MET A 295 -3.41 -16.32 7.91
N GLY A 296 -4.37 -17.20 8.18
CA GLY A 296 -5.69 -17.16 7.55
C GLY A 296 -6.49 -15.92 7.95
N ALA A 297 -6.50 -15.59 9.25
CA ALA A 297 -7.14 -14.36 9.74
C ALA A 297 -6.44 -13.10 9.21
N ILE A 298 -5.10 -13.10 9.20
CA ILE A 298 -4.27 -12.03 8.65
C ILE A 298 -4.60 -11.78 7.18
N LEU A 299 -4.62 -12.82 6.35
CA LEU A 299 -4.95 -12.68 4.93
C LEU A 299 -6.39 -12.22 4.73
N SER A 300 -7.35 -12.76 5.48
CA SER A 300 -8.74 -12.29 5.44
C SER A 300 -8.83 -10.80 5.80
N TYR A 301 -8.06 -10.34 6.79
CA TYR A 301 -7.97 -8.92 7.13
C TYR A 301 -7.42 -8.06 5.99
N LEU A 302 -6.31 -8.49 5.38
CA LEU A 302 -5.62 -7.74 4.33
C LEU A 302 -6.33 -7.79 2.97
N LEU A 303 -7.21 -8.77 2.74
CA LEU A 303 -7.93 -8.94 1.48
C LEU A 303 -9.36 -8.42 1.54
N ALA A 304 -9.90 -8.15 2.73
CA ALA A 304 -11.27 -7.65 2.83
C ALA A 304 -11.42 -6.25 2.24
N LYS A 305 -12.51 -6.05 1.50
CA LYS A 305 -12.94 -4.77 0.96
C LYS A 305 -14.46 -4.65 1.04
N ASN A 306 -14.97 -3.41 1.13
CA ASN A 306 -16.42 -3.20 1.14
C ASN A 306 -17.05 -3.66 -0.18
N VAL A 307 -18.19 -4.36 -0.09
CA VAL A 307 -18.95 -4.88 -1.24
C VAL A 307 -19.34 -3.82 -2.28
N CYS A 308 -19.45 -2.53 -1.93
CA CYS A 308 -19.74 -1.47 -2.90
C CYS A 308 -18.64 -1.33 -3.98
N TRP A 309 -17.42 -1.80 -3.71
CA TRP A 309 -16.28 -1.77 -4.65
C TRP A 309 -16.10 -3.08 -5.44
N ASN A 310 -17.08 -4.00 -5.41
CA ASN A 310 -16.98 -5.31 -6.08
C ASN A 310 -16.76 -5.22 -7.60
N TYR A 311 -17.11 -4.09 -8.23
CA TYR A 311 -16.88 -3.86 -9.66
C TYR A 311 -15.40 -3.76 -10.02
N GLU A 312 -14.52 -3.46 -9.05
CA GLU A 312 -13.08 -3.37 -9.30
C GLU A 312 -12.45 -4.73 -9.56
N LYS A 313 -13.03 -5.81 -9.01
CA LYS A 313 -12.44 -7.16 -9.04
C LYS A 313 -10.95 -7.11 -8.64
N GLU A 314 -10.69 -6.52 -7.49
CA GLU A 314 -9.34 -6.21 -7.02
C GLU A 314 -8.57 -7.48 -6.67
N TRP A 315 -7.28 -7.45 -6.94
CA TRP A 315 -6.27 -8.40 -6.51
C TRP A 315 -5.13 -7.65 -5.84
N ARG A 316 -4.59 -8.21 -4.76
CA ARG A 316 -3.50 -7.63 -3.98
C ARG A 316 -2.27 -8.51 -4.06
N ILE A 317 -1.12 -7.89 -4.33
CA ILE A 317 0.19 -8.49 -4.05
C ILE A 317 0.60 -8.02 -2.67
N ILE A 318 0.81 -8.96 -1.75
CA ILE A 318 1.20 -8.69 -0.36
C ILE A 318 2.61 -9.22 -0.13
N ASN A 319 3.51 -8.37 0.36
CA ASN A 319 4.87 -8.75 0.71
C ASN A 319 5.15 -8.48 2.19
N VAL A 320 6.13 -9.19 2.72
CA VAL A 320 6.70 -8.95 4.06
C VAL A 320 8.10 -8.38 3.85
N GLY A 321 8.38 -7.25 4.47
CA GLY A 321 9.63 -6.52 4.35
C GLY A 321 10.06 -5.87 5.66
N GLU A 322 10.92 -4.87 5.54
CA GLU A 322 11.37 -4.06 6.66
C GLU A 322 10.29 -3.07 7.10
N GLU A 323 10.36 -2.65 8.36
CA GLU A 323 9.33 -1.81 8.96
C GLU A 323 9.33 -0.40 8.35
N ASN A 324 8.16 0.04 7.88
CA ASN A 324 7.94 1.34 7.20
C ASN A 324 8.76 1.53 5.92
N THR A 325 9.23 0.44 5.31
CA THR A 325 9.99 0.50 4.05
C THR A 325 9.08 0.07 2.90
N PRO A 326 8.78 0.97 1.93
CA PRO A 326 8.05 0.57 0.73
C PRO A 326 8.89 -0.37 -0.14
N LEU A 327 8.22 -1.13 -1.00
CA LEU A 327 8.88 -2.09 -1.88
C LEU A 327 8.58 -1.77 -3.35
N PHE A 328 9.61 -1.83 -4.19
CA PHE A 328 9.44 -1.88 -5.64
C PHE A 328 9.48 -3.34 -6.08
N ILE A 329 8.34 -3.83 -6.58
CA ILE A 329 8.17 -5.20 -7.03
C ILE A 329 8.56 -5.26 -8.51
N ASP A 330 9.51 -6.14 -8.84
CA ASP A 330 9.89 -6.40 -10.23
C ASP A 330 8.70 -7.01 -11.00
N LEU A 331 8.17 -6.24 -11.95
CA LEU A 331 7.03 -6.62 -12.77
C LEU A 331 7.15 -6.03 -14.20
N PRO A 332 8.18 -6.44 -14.97
CA PRO A 332 8.45 -5.87 -16.29
C PRO A 332 7.48 -6.36 -17.39
N PHE A 333 6.43 -7.09 -17.02
CA PHE A 333 5.51 -7.77 -17.94
C PHE A 333 4.33 -6.87 -18.37
N VAL A 334 4.63 -5.62 -18.70
CA VAL A 334 3.61 -4.69 -19.25
C VAL A 334 3.31 -5.11 -20.69
N LYS A 335 2.08 -5.53 -20.93
CA LYS A 335 1.61 -5.96 -22.25
C LYS A 335 1.14 -4.79 -23.11
N SER A 336 0.34 -3.90 -22.52
CA SER A 336 -0.15 -2.71 -23.21
C SER A 336 -0.46 -1.57 -22.25
N ILE A 337 -0.48 -0.34 -22.76
CA ILE A 337 -1.00 0.84 -22.06
C ILE A 337 -2.13 1.42 -22.89
N THR A 338 -3.28 1.65 -22.25
CA THR A 338 -4.42 2.34 -22.84
C THR A 338 -4.50 3.75 -22.27
N PHE A 339 -4.51 4.75 -23.14
CA PHE A 339 -4.65 6.16 -22.80
C PHE A 339 -6.12 6.55 -22.69
N GLY A 340 -6.44 7.36 -21.69
CA GLY A 340 -7.72 8.02 -21.60
C GLY A 340 -7.83 9.14 -22.63
N MET A 341 -9.05 9.39 -23.10
CA MET A 341 -9.31 10.40 -24.15
C MET A 341 -9.00 11.85 -23.77
N ASN A 342 -8.84 12.13 -22.47
CA ASN A 342 -8.51 13.45 -21.95
C ASN A 342 -7.09 13.51 -21.37
N ILE A 343 -6.22 12.57 -21.74
CA ILE A 343 -4.85 12.56 -21.23
C ILE A 343 -4.12 13.85 -21.63
N ASP A 344 -3.30 14.37 -20.71
CA ASP A 344 -2.43 15.51 -21.02
C ASP A 344 -1.49 15.16 -22.20
N PRO A 345 -1.40 16.01 -23.23
CA PRO A 345 -0.60 15.73 -24.42
C PRO A 345 0.89 15.47 -24.16
N ILE A 346 1.49 16.13 -23.16
CA ILE A 346 2.90 15.95 -22.81
C ILE A 346 3.08 14.59 -22.13
N CYS A 347 2.21 14.26 -21.17
CA CYS A 347 2.21 12.93 -20.55
C CYS A 347 2.02 11.83 -21.60
N LYS A 348 1.13 12.04 -22.57
CA LYS A 348 0.88 11.10 -23.68
C LYS A 348 2.15 10.88 -24.52
N GLN A 349 2.84 11.96 -24.91
CA GLN A 349 4.09 11.88 -25.68
C GLN A 349 5.20 11.16 -24.90
N LEU A 350 5.37 11.50 -23.63
CA LEU A 350 6.40 10.92 -22.78
C LEU A 350 6.17 9.42 -22.56
N LEU A 351 4.93 9.02 -22.25
CA LEU A 351 4.56 7.61 -22.13
C LEU A 351 4.69 6.86 -23.45
N TRP A 352 4.36 7.49 -24.58
CA TRP A 352 4.55 6.90 -25.90
C TRP A 352 6.03 6.61 -26.19
N ASP A 353 6.91 7.56 -25.90
CA ASP A 353 8.36 7.38 -26.06
C ASP A 353 8.89 6.21 -25.21
N VAL A 354 8.41 6.08 -23.96
CA VAL A 354 8.71 4.94 -23.07
C VAL A 354 8.18 3.63 -23.63
N CYS A 355 6.93 3.61 -24.10
CA CYS A 355 6.32 2.40 -24.65
C CYS A 355 7.03 1.94 -25.93
N LYS A 356 7.43 2.87 -26.80
CA LYS A 356 8.20 2.56 -28.02
C LYS A 356 9.56 1.98 -27.70
N GLU A 357 10.24 2.51 -26.69
CA GLU A 357 11.54 2.00 -26.23
C GLU A 357 11.43 0.59 -25.64
N LYS A 358 10.35 0.31 -24.90
CA LYS A 358 10.10 -0.97 -24.21
C LYS A 358 9.30 -1.97 -25.05
N GLU A 359 8.97 -1.63 -26.29
CA GLU A 359 8.12 -2.43 -27.18
C GLU A 359 6.72 -2.74 -26.61
N ILE A 360 6.18 -1.81 -25.82
CA ILE A 360 4.84 -1.90 -25.22
C ILE A 360 3.80 -1.35 -26.21
N GLU A 361 2.70 -2.09 -26.40
CA GLU A 361 1.62 -1.63 -27.27
C GLU A 361 0.82 -0.50 -26.62
N CYS A 362 0.53 0.56 -27.39
CA CYS A 362 -0.32 1.65 -26.94
C CYS A 362 -1.69 1.66 -27.61
N TYR A 363 -2.70 2.03 -26.85
CA TYR A 363 -4.08 2.19 -27.29
C TYR A 363 -4.67 3.49 -26.75
N GLU A 364 -5.74 3.99 -27.35
CA GLU A 364 -6.53 5.12 -26.83
C GLU A 364 -8.01 4.71 -26.71
N ILE A 365 -8.67 5.11 -25.63
CA ILE A 365 -10.10 4.84 -25.41
C ILE A 365 -10.95 5.57 -26.45
N GLU A 366 -11.92 4.85 -27.00
CA GLU A 366 -12.99 5.40 -27.84
C GLU A 366 -14.33 5.12 -27.17
N ILE A 367 -15.20 6.12 -27.10
CA ILE A 367 -16.57 5.93 -26.58
C ILE A 367 -17.49 5.56 -27.74
N GLY A 368 -18.31 4.52 -27.54
CA GLY A 368 -19.34 4.14 -28.48
C GLY A 368 -20.27 5.30 -28.83
N THR A 369 -20.54 5.52 -30.11
CA THR A 369 -21.44 6.58 -30.57
C THR A 369 -22.92 6.22 -30.38
N GLU A 370 -23.22 4.92 -30.28
CA GLU A 370 -24.60 4.39 -30.21
C GLU A 370 -24.91 3.69 -28.88
N ASN A 371 -23.89 3.41 -28.06
CA ASN A 371 -24.04 2.75 -26.76
C ASN A 371 -23.00 3.30 -25.76
N TYR A 372 -23.11 2.91 -24.50
CA TYR A 372 -22.16 3.34 -23.46
C TYR A 372 -20.87 2.48 -23.41
N GLU A 373 -20.61 1.63 -24.41
CA GLU A 373 -19.45 0.75 -24.35
C GLU A 373 -18.14 1.51 -24.64
N LEU A 374 -17.06 1.04 -24.03
CA LEU A 374 -15.72 1.53 -24.31
C LEU A 374 -15.07 0.63 -25.35
N GLY A 375 -14.71 1.22 -26.48
CA GLY A 375 -13.73 0.69 -27.43
C GLY A 375 -12.33 1.18 -27.11
N ARG A 376 -11.34 0.63 -27.80
CA ARG A 376 -9.99 1.22 -27.85
C ARG A 376 -9.36 1.00 -29.22
N ARG A 377 -8.59 1.98 -29.67
CA ARG A 377 -7.87 1.95 -30.95
C ARG A 377 -6.38 1.90 -30.71
N ARG A 378 -5.66 1.06 -31.46
CA ARG A 378 -4.20 0.97 -31.40
C ARG A 378 -3.59 2.26 -31.95
N LEU A 379 -2.63 2.82 -31.22
CA LEU A 379 -1.89 4.00 -31.65
C LEU A 379 -0.68 3.62 -32.50
N THR A 380 -0.33 4.53 -33.40
CA THR A 380 0.80 4.49 -34.32
C THR A 380 1.55 5.82 -34.29
N GLU A 381 2.70 5.91 -34.94
CA GLU A 381 3.46 7.17 -35.03
C GLU A 381 2.64 8.32 -35.65
N ASN A 382 1.70 8.02 -36.54
CA ASN A 382 0.82 9.01 -37.18
C ASN A 382 -0.19 9.65 -36.22
N ASP A 383 -0.39 9.08 -35.02
CA ASP A 383 -1.28 9.64 -33.99
C ASP A 383 -0.62 10.75 -33.16
N PHE A 384 0.67 11.01 -33.39
CA PHE A 384 1.46 11.99 -32.68
C PHE A 384 1.95 13.04 -33.66
N THR A 385 1.40 14.26 -33.53
CA THR A 385 1.81 15.40 -34.34
C THR A 385 2.90 16.16 -33.62
N TYR A 386 4.00 16.43 -34.32
CA TYR A 386 5.06 17.28 -33.80
C TYR A 386 4.53 18.67 -33.42
N ASN A 387 4.94 19.14 -32.24
CA ASN A 387 4.63 20.47 -31.74
C ASN A 387 5.84 20.98 -30.94
N LEU A 388 6.44 22.08 -31.41
CA LEU A 388 7.65 22.65 -30.82
C LEU A 388 7.45 23.04 -29.36
N ASP A 389 6.34 23.72 -29.02
CA ASP A 389 6.05 24.15 -27.64
C ASP A 389 5.97 22.94 -26.68
N MET A 390 5.34 21.85 -27.12
CA MET A 390 5.26 20.61 -26.34
C MET A 390 6.61 19.92 -26.18
N GLU A 391 7.47 19.93 -27.21
CA GLU A 391 8.83 19.38 -27.10
C GLU A 391 9.69 20.23 -26.15
N VAL A 392 9.57 21.55 -26.20
CA VAL A 392 10.26 22.46 -25.27
C VAL A 392 9.79 22.21 -23.83
N ASP A 393 8.48 22.09 -23.60
CA ASP A 393 7.96 21.74 -22.27
C ASP A 393 8.47 20.36 -21.79
N TYR A 394 8.56 19.38 -22.69
CA TYR A 394 9.09 18.06 -22.38
C TYR A 394 10.57 18.12 -21.98
N ILE A 395 11.39 18.85 -22.76
CA ILE A 395 12.79 19.12 -22.45
C ILE A 395 12.93 19.74 -21.07
N ASN A 396 12.12 20.75 -20.74
CA ASN A 396 12.17 21.42 -19.44
C ASN A 396 11.91 20.45 -18.28
N ILE A 397 10.96 19.51 -18.44
CA ILE A 397 10.70 18.46 -17.44
C ILE A 397 11.91 17.55 -17.27
N LEU A 398 12.51 17.08 -18.38
CA LEU A 398 13.68 16.21 -18.33
C LEU A 398 14.87 16.92 -17.68
N MET A 399 15.11 18.18 -18.02
CA MET A 399 16.18 18.98 -17.44
C MET A 399 15.99 19.19 -15.94
N GLN A 400 14.77 19.51 -15.50
CA GLN A 400 14.47 19.64 -14.07
C GLN A 400 14.74 18.34 -13.30
N GLN A 401 14.41 17.19 -13.88
CA GLN A 401 14.69 15.89 -13.28
C GLN A 401 16.20 15.62 -13.21
N ILE A 402 16.95 15.88 -14.29
CA ILE A 402 18.41 15.75 -14.35
C ILE A 402 19.09 16.62 -13.29
N SER A 403 18.67 17.89 -13.16
CA SER A 403 19.21 18.77 -12.11
C SER A 403 18.93 18.21 -10.72
N THR A 404 17.72 17.70 -10.48
CA THR A 404 17.34 17.14 -9.18
C THR A 404 18.16 15.89 -8.83
N THR A 405 18.35 14.98 -9.78
CA THR A 405 19.18 13.77 -9.57
C THR A 405 20.64 14.13 -9.36
N PHE A 406 21.19 15.08 -10.11
CA PHE A 406 22.57 15.54 -9.89
C PHE A 406 22.77 16.14 -8.51
N GLU A 407 21.80 16.89 -7.96
CA GLU A 407 21.92 17.41 -6.60
C GLU A 407 22.02 16.28 -5.57
N ARG A 408 21.23 15.23 -5.76
CA ARG A 408 21.25 14.07 -4.87
C ARG A 408 22.56 13.28 -5.01
N ILE A 409 23.02 13.05 -6.23
CA ILE A 409 24.31 12.41 -6.51
C ILE A 409 25.45 13.20 -5.88
N GLY A 410 25.49 14.53 -6.05
CA GLY A 410 26.50 15.40 -5.45
C GLY A 410 26.51 15.31 -3.91
N LYS A 411 25.33 15.41 -3.27
CA LYS A 411 25.19 15.28 -1.80
C LYS A 411 25.63 13.91 -1.28
N MET A 412 25.36 12.83 -2.01
CA MET A 412 25.88 11.50 -1.68
C MET A 412 27.41 11.44 -1.89
N GLY A 413 27.91 12.12 -2.92
CA GLY A 413 29.31 12.25 -3.27
C GLY A 413 30.19 12.88 -2.17
N GLU A 414 29.68 13.93 -1.51
CA GLU A 414 30.42 14.67 -0.47
C GLU A 414 30.92 13.80 0.70
N ASN A 415 30.26 12.66 0.97
CA ASN A 415 30.60 11.77 2.08
C ASN A 415 31.33 10.49 1.65
N ILE A 416 31.67 10.32 0.38
CA ILE A 416 32.25 9.08 -0.16
C ILE A 416 33.53 8.66 0.58
N GLU A 417 34.45 9.59 0.87
CA GLU A 417 35.70 9.26 1.56
C GLU A 417 35.44 8.69 2.97
N ASN A 418 34.57 9.35 3.74
CA ASN A 418 34.17 8.89 5.07
C ASN A 418 33.43 7.54 5.03
N GLU A 419 32.63 7.30 3.99
CA GLU A 419 31.91 6.05 3.78
C GLU A 419 32.87 4.90 3.48
N ILE A 420 33.87 5.12 2.62
CA ILE A 420 34.93 4.16 2.32
C ILE A 420 35.71 3.79 3.58
N ASP A 421 36.13 4.79 4.36
CA ASP A 421 36.89 4.57 5.60
C ASP A 421 36.11 3.75 6.64
N ASN A 422 34.80 4.02 6.75
CA ASN A 422 33.91 3.32 7.67
C ASN A 422 33.32 2.02 7.10
N LYS A 423 33.68 1.65 5.86
CA LYS A 423 33.11 0.49 5.14
C LYS A 423 31.58 0.53 5.05
N ASN A 424 31.01 1.71 4.94
CA ASN A 424 29.59 1.89 4.73
C ASN A 424 29.30 2.06 3.23
N PHE A 425 28.55 1.15 2.62
CA PHE A 425 28.22 1.20 1.19
C PHE A 425 26.71 1.39 0.96
N SER A 426 25.98 1.87 1.96
CA SER A 426 24.52 2.04 1.89
C SER A 426 24.07 2.96 0.77
N ASN A 427 24.90 3.95 0.39
CA ASN A 427 24.57 4.96 -0.62
C ASN A 427 24.90 4.53 -2.05
N VAL A 428 25.62 3.43 -2.26
CA VAL A 428 25.99 2.96 -3.61
C VAL A 428 24.75 2.65 -4.43
N SER A 429 23.81 1.87 -3.90
CA SER A 429 22.61 1.49 -4.65
C SER A 429 21.67 2.68 -4.91
N PRO A 430 21.39 3.59 -3.95
CA PRO A 430 20.69 4.85 -4.21
C PRO A 430 21.36 5.72 -5.27
N MET A 431 22.68 5.90 -5.22
CA MET A 431 23.42 6.69 -6.21
C MET A 431 23.33 6.07 -7.61
N LEU A 432 23.44 4.74 -7.72
CA LEU A 432 23.26 4.05 -9.00
C LEU A 432 21.83 4.19 -9.55
N ALA A 433 20.81 4.23 -8.67
CA ALA A 433 19.44 4.50 -9.10
C ALA A 433 19.31 5.91 -9.71
N ASP A 434 19.84 6.94 -9.05
CA ASP A 434 19.85 8.31 -9.58
C ASP A 434 20.65 8.43 -10.90
N ILE A 435 21.71 7.64 -11.06
CA ILE A 435 22.47 7.58 -12.31
C ILE A 435 21.64 6.93 -13.43
N ILE A 436 20.91 5.85 -13.14
CA ILE A 436 20.00 5.20 -14.10
C ILE A 436 18.93 6.19 -14.56
N ASP A 437 18.28 6.88 -13.61
CA ASP A 437 17.28 7.92 -13.90
C ASP A 437 17.87 9.02 -14.81
N THR A 438 19.05 9.54 -14.46
CA THR A 438 19.71 10.59 -15.24
C THR A 438 20.13 10.10 -16.63
N MET A 439 20.65 8.88 -16.75
CA MET A 439 21.01 8.27 -18.04
C MET A 439 19.79 8.11 -18.96
N SER A 440 18.67 7.68 -18.39
CA SER A 440 17.42 7.57 -19.11
C SER A 440 16.92 8.94 -19.57
N ASN A 441 16.87 9.93 -18.67
CA ASN A 441 16.44 11.28 -19.01
C ASN A 441 17.36 11.91 -20.08
N SER A 442 18.66 11.65 -20.00
CA SER A 442 19.64 12.07 -21.02
C SER A 442 19.35 11.44 -22.39
N TYR A 443 18.97 10.17 -22.43
CA TYR A 443 18.56 9.48 -23.66
C TYR A 443 17.30 10.08 -24.28
N TYR A 444 16.28 10.37 -23.47
CA TYR A 444 15.05 11.01 -23.97
C TYR A 444 15.27 12.46 -24.40
N LEU A 445 16.14 13.18 -23.70
CA LEU A 445 16.53 14.54 -24.07
C LEU A 445 17.20 14.56 -25.44
N LYS A 446 18.12 13.62 -25.68
CA LYS A 446 18.76 13.43 -27.00
C LYS A 446 17.75 13.15 -28.10
N LYS A 447 16.76 12.28 -27.85
CA LYS A 447 15.67 12.01 -28.81
C LYS A 447 14.85 13.27 -29.10
N SER A 448 14.48 14.04 -28.09
CA SER A 448 13.69 15.26 -28.25
C SER A 448 14.46 16.32 -29.05
N PHE A 449 15.74 16.54 -28.73
CA PHE A 449 16.59 17.45 -29.50
C PHE A 449 16.73 17.03 -30.96
N ASN A 450 16.96 15.74 -31.22
CA ASN A 450 17.00 15.23 -32.59
C ASN A 450 15.66 15.46 -33.31
N ARG A 451 14.52 15.23 -32.64
CA ARG A 451 13.19 15.53 -33.22
C ARG A 451 13.02 17.00 -33.55
N ILE A 452 13.46 17.91 -32.69
CA ILE A 452 13.45 19.36 -32.98
C ILE A 452 14.27 19.64 -34.23
N CYS A 453 15.50 19.11 -34.32
CA CYS A 453 16.35 19.29 -35.49
C CYS A 453 15.73 18.75 -36.79
N ASP A 454 15.03 17.62 -36.71
CA ASP A 454 14.40 16.99 -37.86
C ASP A 454 13.19 17.78 -38.38
N HIS A 455 12.47 18.51 -37.51
CA HIS A 455 11.24 19.24 -37.86
C HIS A 455 11.46 20.75 -38.07
N GLU A 456 12.40 21.36 -37.35
CA GLU A 456 12.73 22.79 -37.43
C GLU A 456 13.99 23.05 -38.29
N MET A 457 14.25 22.16 -39.26
CA MET A 457 15.48 22.16 -40.07
C MET A 457 15.73 23.50 -40.77
N GLU A 458 14.69 24.14 -41.31
CA GLU A 458 14.82 25.42 -42.02
C GLU A 458 15.29 26.54 -41.08
N ASP A 459 14.68 26.66 -39.90
CA ASP A 459 15.00 27.69 -38.92
C ASP A 459 16.40 27.46 -38.32
N ILE A 460 16.69 26.22 -37.92
CA ILE A 460 18.00 25.84 -37.37
C ILE A 460 19.12 26.02 -38.40
N SER A 461 18.84 25.79 -39.69
CA SER A 461 19.84 26.03 -40.75
C SER A 461 20.15 27.52 -40.95
N LEU A 462 19.18 28.41 -40.69
CA LEU A 462 19.33 29.85 -40.84
C LEU A 462 19.97 30.50 -39.61
N ASN A 463 19.50 30.13 -38.42
CA ASN A 463 19.86 30.79 -37.17
C ASN A 463 20.91 30.03 -36.35
N GLY A 464 21.15 28.76 -36.69
CA GLY A 464 21.95 27.85 -35.87
C GLY A 464 21.17 27.31 -34.69
N MET A 465 21.71 26.26 -34.07
CA MET A 465 21.13 25.72 -32.84
C MET A 465 21.43 26.67 -31.67
N PRO A 466 20.45 26.93 -30.77
CA PRO A 466 20.67 27.79 -29.61
C PRO A 466 21.88 27.34 -28.79
N LYS A 467 22.66 28.30 -28.29
CA LYS A 467 23.92 28.03 -27.58
C LYS A 467 23.68 27.18 -26.32
N GLU A 468 22.58 27.43 -25.63
CA GLU A 468 22.15 26.74 -24.42
C GLU A 468 21.91 25.25 -24.72
N MET A 469 21.32 24.92 -25.87
CA MET A 469 21.15 23.53 -26.29
C MET A 469 22.49 22.84 -26.57
N LEU A 470 23.43 23.52 -27.21
CA LEU A 470 24.77 22.97 -27.46
C LEU A 470 25.55 22.73 -26.15
N GLU A 471 25.40 23.61 -25.16
CA GLU A 471 25.97 23.43 -23.83
C GLU A 471 25.37 22.20 -23.14
N ILE A 472 24.04 22.03 -23.19
CA ILE A 472 23.35 20.84 -22.68
C ILE A 472 23.86 19.55 -23.34
N VAL A 473 24.02 19.54 -24.67
CA VAL A 473 24.59 18.38 -25.40
C VAL A 473 25.98 18.03 -24.87
N SER A 474 26.83 19.02 -24.63
CA SER A 474 28.19 18.82 -24.09
C SER A 474 28.16 18.24 -22.66
N VAL A 475 27.32 18.79 -21.79
CA VAL A 475 27.09 18.33 -20.41
C VAL A 475 26.65 16.87 -20.40
N VAL A 476 25.66 16.51 -21.21
CA VAL A 476 25.15 15.15 -21.29
C VAL A 476 26.19 14.17 -21.81
N ASN A 477 26.93 14.52 -22.87
CA ASN A 477 27.97 13.64 -23.40
C ASN A 477 29.10 13.41 -22.39
N THR A 478 29.45 14.43 -21.61
CA THR A 478 30.45 14.33 -20.54
C THR A 478 29.98 13.39 -19.44
N PHE A 479 28.74 13.58 -18.96
CA PHE A 479 28.11 12.70 -17.97
C PHE A 479 28.07 11.24 -18.44
N VAL A 480 27.61 10.97 -19.67
CA VAL A 480 27.56 9.60 -20.21
C VAL A 480 28.96 8.96 -20.27
N SER A 481 30.00 9.73 -20.61
CA SER A 481 31.38 9.26 -20.59
C SER A 481 31.84 8.88 -19.18
N GLN A 482 31.57 9.72 -18.17
CA GLN A 482 31.90 9.43 -16.78
C GLN A 482 31.17 8.18 -16.25
N VAL A 483 29.88 8.03 -16.59
CA VAL A 483 29.08 6.84 -16.23
C VAL A 483 29.68 5.57 -16.84
N LYS A 484 30.17 5.64 -18.08
CA LYS A 484 30.83 4.50 -18.75
C LYS A 484 32.10 4.08 -18.01
N GLU A 485 32.93 5.02 -17.60
CA GLU A 485 34.13 4.75 -16.80
C GLU A 485 33.78 4.16 -15.43
N MET A 486 32.80 4.75 -14.74
CA MET A 486 32.29 4.26 -13.46
C MET A 486 31.76 2.82 -13.57
N TYR A 487 30.98 2.51 -14.60
CA TYR A 487 30.45 1.16 -14.83
C TYR A 487 31.58 0.13 -14.94
N VAL A 488 32.64 0.43 -15.71
CA VAL A 488 33.81 -0.46 -15.84
C VAL A 488 34.45 -0.69 -14.47
N ALA A 489 34.72 0.39 -13.72
CA ALA A 489 35.34 0.30 -12.41
C ALA A 489 34.50 -0.51 -11.40
N LEU A 490 33.18 -0.28 -11.33
CA LEU A 490 32.30 -0.97 -10.40
C LEU A 490 32.09 -2.43 -10.79
N LYS A 491 31.96 -2.73 -12.08
CA LYS A 491 31.81 -4.12 -12.57
C LYS A 491 32.97 -5.01 -12.14
N GLU A 492 34.19 -4.48 -12.14
CA GLU A 492 35.39 -5.21 -11.70
C GLU A 492 35.48 -5.35 -10.18
N ASN A 493 35.02 -4.37 -9.41
CA ASN A 493 35.25 -4.29 -7.97
C ASN A 493 34.08 -4.80 -7.10
N VAL A 494 32.83 -4.69 -7.52
CA VAL A 494 31.65 -5.11 -6.75
C VAL A 494 31.69 -6.60 -6.34
N PRO A 495 32.12 -7.56 -7.18
CA PRO A 495 32.31 -8.94 -6.75
C PRO A 495 33.31 -9.08 -5.60
N ASN A 496 34.39 -8.28 -5.61
CA ASN A 496 35.39 -8.30 -4.54
C ASN A 496 34.84 -7.72 -3.24
N PHE A 497 33.96 -6.71 -3.31
CA PHE A 497 33.29 -6.16 -2.13
C PHE A 497 32.38 -7.19 -1.46
N PHE A 498 31.63 -7.96 -2.25
CA PHE A 498 30.81 -9.06 -1.74
C PHE A 498 31.66 -10.17 -1.11
N LEU A 499 32.73 -10.61 -1.77
CA LEU A 499 33.63 -11.65 -1.26
C LEU A 499 34.33 -11.24 0.05
N LYS A 500 34.60 -9.94 0.24
CA LYS A 500 35.18 -9.37 1.46
C LYS A 500 34.13 -9.09 2.56
N GLY A 501 32.86 -9.37 2.32
CA GLY A 501 31.76 -9.12 3.27
C GLY A 501 31.46 -7.63 3.49
N LEU A 502 31.84 -6.76 2.54
CA LEU A 502 31.58 -5.32 2.61
C LEU A 502 30.15 -4.96 2.21
N ILE A 503 29.52 -5.80 1.38
CA ILE A 503 28.12 -5.68 0.96
C ILE A 503 27.42 -7.02 1.16
N LYS A 504 26.13 -7.00 1.49
CA LYS A 504 25.29 -8.18 1.70
C LYS A 504 24.83 -8.78 0.36
N GLY A 505 24.29 -10.00 0.40
CA GLY A 505 23.85 -10.71 -0.81
C GLY A 505 22.69 -10.03 -1.56
N ASN A 506 21.75 -9.42 -0.84
CA ASN A 506 20.68 -8.61 -1.43
C ASN A 506 21.23 -7.34 -2.09
N GLU A 507 22.12 -6.61 -1.41
CA GLU A 507 22.77 -5.41 -1.95
C GLU A 507 23.61 -5.73 -3.19
N TYR A 508 24.38 -6.82 -3.15
CA TYR A 508 25.13 -7.30 -4.31
C TYR A 508 24.23 -7.60 -5.52
N SER A 509 23.09 -8.24 -5.28
CA SER A 509 22.14 -8.57 -6.35
C SER A 509 21.51 -7.31 -6.94
N ALA A 510 21.13 -6.34 -6.10
CA ALA A 510 20.60 -5.06 -6.52
C ALA A 510 21.62 -4.26 -7.35
N ILE A 511 22.84 -4.07 -6.83
CA ILE A 511 23.90 -3.34 -7.53
C ILE A 511 24.24 -4.01 -8.87
N LYS A 512 24.31 -5.35 -8.92
CA LYS A 512 24.58 -6.07 -10.16
C LYS A 512 23.50 -5.84 -11.22
N LYS A 513 22.22 -5.81 -10.81
CA LYS A 513 21.10 -5.47 -11.70
C LYS A 513 21.24 -4.04 -12.21
N GLN A 514 21.44 -3.07 -11.32
CA GLN A 514 21.62 -1.66 -11.66
C GLN A 514 22.79 -1.43 -12.63
N LEU A 515 23.92 -2.10 -12.44
CA LEU A 515 25.04 -2.03 -13.39
C LEU A 515 24.68 -2.61 -14.77
N GLY A 516 23.83 -3.63 -14.82
CA GLY A 516 23.26 -4.15 -16.07
C GLY A 516 22.40 -3.10 -16.77
N ASP A 517 21.51 -2.44 -16.03
CA ASP A 517 20.63 -1.39 -16.53
C ASP A 517 21.43 -0.18 -17.07
N ILE A 518 22.48 0.24 -16.34
CA ILE A 518 23.41 1.30 -16.78
C ILE A 518 24.08 0.90 -18.10
N HIS A 519 24.56 -0.34 -18.21
CA HIS A 519 25.23 -0.82 -19.42
C HIS A 519 24.29 -0.78 -20.64
N GLU A 520 23.04 -1.20 -20.45
CA GLU A 520 22.02 -1.16 -21.49
C GLU A 520 21.69 0.29 -21.91
N LEU A 521 21.53 1.20 -20.94
CA LEU A 521 21.24 2.62 -21.20
C LEU A 521 22.39 3.33 -21.92
N VAL A 522 23.64 3.08 -21.54
CA VAL A 522 24.82 3.60 -22.25
C VAL A 522 24.80 3.11 -23.71
N GLY A 523 24.56 1.81 -23.92
CA GLY A 523 24.44 1.26 -25.27
C GLY A 523 23.32 1.90 -26.09
N LYS A 524 22.14 2.11 -25.50
CA LYS A 524 21.02 2.80 -26.16
C LYS A 524 21.34 4.24 -26.52
N PHE A 525 22.00 4.97 -25.63
CA PHE A 525 22.41 6.35 -25.87
C PHE A 525 23.43 6.46 -27.01
N GLU A 526 24.39 5.54 -27.08
CA GLU A 526 25.42 5.48 -28.12
C GLU A 526 24.85 5.02 -29.48
N ASN A 527 23.83 4.16 -29.49
CA ASN A 527 23.19 3.65 -30.71
C ASN A 527 22.40 4.71 -31.51
N ILE A 528 22.07 5.84 -30.90
CA ILE A 528 21.44 6.98 -31.57
C ILE A 528 22.52 8.04 -31.78
N GLU A 529 22.74 8.49 -33.01
CA GLU A 529 23.62 9.63 -33.24
C GLU A 529 22.91 10.95 -32.91
N TRP A 530 23.65 11.94 -32.42
CA TRP A 530 23.14 13.31 -32.37
C TRP A 530 22.88 13.80 -33.79
N ASN A 531 21.79 14.53 -34.01
CA ASN A 531 21.56 15.20 -35.29
C ASN A 531 22.76 16.13 -35.59
N PRO A 532 23.24 16.24 -36.85
CA PRO A 532 24.39 17.07 -37.19
C PRO A 532 24.32 18.52 -36.69
N PHE A 533 23.13 19.12 -36.56
CA PHE A 533 22.96 20.46 -36.01
C PHE A 533 23.33 20.57 -34.52
N CYS A 534 23.22 19.47 -33.76
CA CYS A 534 23.62 19.40 -32.36
C CYS A 534 25.15 19.33 -32.16
N ILE A 535 25.92 19.07 -33.22
CA ILE A 535 27.38 18.84 -33.15
C ILE A 535 28.15 19.94 -33.90
N ASN A 536 27.58 20.46 -34.98
CA ASN A 536 28.23 21.47 -35.82
C ASN A 536 27.85 22.89 -35.39
N LYS A 537 28.84 23.69 -34.98
CA LYS A 537 28.66 25.15 -34.96
C LYS A 537 28.53 25.63 -36.41
N ILE A 538 27.38 26.16 -36.79
CA ILE A 538 27.27 26.87 -38.08
C ILE A 538 28.31 27.99 -38.05
N SER A 539 29.26 27.94 -38.98
CA SER A 539 30.28 28.95 -39.16
C SER A 539 29.65 30.22 -39.72
N GLY A 540 29.15 31.09 -38.85
CA GLY A 540 28.66 32.42 -39.20
C GLY A 540 28.38 33.21 -37.92
N ASP A 541 28.98 34.39 -37.79
CA ASP A 541 28.83 35.27 -36.64
C ASP A 541 27.35 35.63 -36.40
N VAL A 542 26.69 34.91 -35.49
CA VAL A 542 25.39 35.29 -34.93
C VAL A 542 25.64 35.87 -33.55
N VAL A 543 25.42 37.18 -33.41
CA VAL A 543 25.47 37.90 -32.14
C VAL A 543 24.21 37.54 -31.35
N TYR A 544 24.34 36.66 -30.36
CA TYR A 544 23.27 36.34 -29.42
C TYR A 544 23.17 37.44 -28.35
N ASN A 545 21.95 37.89 -28.06
CA ASN A 545 21.67 38.71 -26.89
C ASN A 545 21.61 37.80 -25.66
N ASP A 546 22.42 38.10 -24.65
CA ASP A 546 22.48 37.39 -23.38
C ASP A 546 21.10 37.40 -22.71
N THR A 547 20.50 36.21 -22.60
CA THR A 547 19.46 35.94 -21.61
C THR A 547 20.04 34.89 -20.68
N GLU A 548 20.46 35.29 -19.48
CA GLU A 548 21.01 34.41 -18.45
C GLU A 548 19.98 33.31 -18.11
N CYS A 549 20.25 32.06 -18.50
CA CYS A 549 19.52 30.90 -18.01
C CYS A 549 20.36 30.24 -16.91
N SER A 550 20.04 30.53 -15.65
CA SER A 550 20.79 30.08 -14.46
C SER A 550 20.96 28.56 -14.33
N ALA A 551 20.14 27.77 -15.03
CA ALA A 551 20.12 26.32 -14.93
C ALA A 551 21.36 25.64 -15.54
N VAL A 552 21.92 26.17 -16.63
CA VAL A 552 23.07 25.57 -17.33
C VAL A 552 24.37 25.76 -16.55
N ASP A 553 24.52 26.92 -15.90
CA ASP A 553 25.65 27.22 -15.01
C ASP A 553 25.62 26.37 -13.73
N GLU A 554 24.44 26.05 -13.19
CA GLU A 554 24.29 25.11 -12.07
C GLU A 554 24.60 23.67 -12.50
N LEU A 555 24.07 23.20 -13.64
CA LEU A 555 24.33 21.87 -14.18
C LEU A 555 25.82 21.60 -14.44
N THR A 556 26.55 22.59 -14.94
CA THR A 556 27.99 22.46 -15.23
C THR A 556 28.81 22.38 -13.94
N LYS A 557 28.47 23.16 -12.90
CA LYS A 557 29.14 23.12 -11.58
C LYS A 557 28.90 21.84 -10.80
N MET A 558 27.84 21.11 -11.09
CA MET A 558 27.47 19.89 -10.37
C MET A 558 28.10 18.62 -10.94
N LEU A 559 28.67 18.69 -12.15
CA LEU A 559 29.38 17.58 -12.81
C LEU A 559 30.90 17.62 -12.60
N GLU A 560 31.44 18.76 -12.16
CA GLU A 560 32.81 18.92 -11.65
C GLU A 560 32.90 18.46 -10.19
#